data_AF-A0A444LGU1-F1
#
_entry.id   AF-A0A444LGU1-F1
#
_cell.length_a   1.000
_cell.length_b   1.000
_cell.length_c   1.000
_cell.angle_alpha   90.00
_cell.angle_beta   90.00
_cell.angle_gamma   90.00
#
_symmetry.space_group_name_H-M   'P 1'
#
loop_
_entity.id
_entity.type
_entity.pdbx_description
1 polymer ?
#
loop_
_entity_poly.entity_id
_entity_poly.type
_entity_poly.pdbx_seq_one_letter_code
_entity_poly.pdbx_strand_id
1 'polypeptide(L)'
;MIHSEVLIKGEPRFNMVGQRLPDSLHDTDQVISPGLLERLHRYGLTRVTEIGFTVDGFKPSVYTMDGDLPASERYYCIEFIHQKGGMIGVQGIMIGKGGWPCLDHGICTGEGYE
;
A
#
# COMPACT_ATOMS: atom_id res chain seq x y z
N MET A 1 -15.28 -5.99 0.43
CA MET A 1 -14.16 -6.68 -0.26
C MET A 1 -12.99 -5.71 -0.26
N ILE A 2 -11.80 -6.17 0.12
CA ILE A 2 -10.60 -5.32 0.18
C ILE A 2 -10.00 -5.32 -1.22
N HIS A 3 -9.75 -4.13 -1.78
CA HIS A 3 -9.05 -4.01 -3.06
C HIS A 3 -7.57 -4.32 -2.85
N SER A 4 -6.93 -5.03 -3.78
CA SER A 4 -5.53 -5.43 -3.63
C SER A 4 -4.75 -5.37 -4.93
N GLU A 5 -3.58 -4.73 -4.91
CA GLU A 5 -2.72 -4.58 -6.08
C GLU A 5 -1.25 -4.90 -5.78
N VAL A 6 -0.56 -5.48 -6.77
CA VAL A 6 0.88 -5.72 -6.71
C VAL A 6 1.48 -5.12 -7.98
N LEU A 7 2.26 -4.05 -7.78
CA LEU A 7 2.85 -3.27 -8.85
C LEU A 7 4.36 -3.54 -8.93
N ILE A 8 4.90 -3.49 -10.14
CA ILE A 8 6.35 -3.53 -10.41
C ILE A 8 6.78 -2.23 -11.06
N LYS A 9 7.97 -1.75 -10.69
CA LYS A 9 8.64 -0.62 -11.34
C LYS A 9 9.10 -1.04 -12.73
N GLY A 10 8.63 -0.32 -13.75
CA GLY A 10 9.11 -0.43 -15.11
C GLY A 10 10.53 0.09 -15.28
N GLU A 11 11.08 -0.13 -16.46
CA GLU A 11 12.44 0.28 -16.81
C GLU A 11 12.67 1.79 -16.57
N PRO A 12 13.83 2.19 -16.00
CA PRO A 12 14.14 3.59 -15.79
C PRO A 12 14.16 4.36 -17.11
N ARG A 13 13.42 5.46 -17.16
CA ARG A 13 13.34 6.35 -18.32
C ARG A 13 14.12 7.63 -18.04
N PHE A 14 14.68 8.22 -19.09
CA PHE A 14 15.43 9.47 -19.01
C PHE A 14 14.94 10.44 -20.08
N ASN A 15 14.94 11.74 -19.78
CA ASN A 15 14.65 12.75 -20.79
C ASN A 15 15.88 12.99 -21.71
N MET A 16 15.70 13.82 -22.73
CA MET A 16 16.78 14.09 -23.71
C MET A 16 18.01 14.80 -23.11
N VAL A 17 17.93 15.30 -21.88
CA VAL A 17 19.05 15.92 -21.15
C VAL A 17 19.62 15.00 -20.05
N GLY A 18 19.24 13.72 -20.04
CA GLY A 18 19.77 12.71 -19.12
C GLY A 18 19.20 12.74 -17.70
N GLN A 19 18.14 13.51 -17.43
CA GLN A 19 17.45 13.49 -16.14
C GLN A 19 16.52 12.29 -16.06
N ARG A 20 16.54 11.60 -14.91
CA ARG A 20 15.65 10.46 -14.63
C ARG A 20 14.19 10.93 -14.54
N LEU A 21 13.33 10.25 -15.28
CA LEU A 21 11.88 10.44 -15.25
C LEU A 21 11.25 9.59 -14.13
N PRO A 22 10.02 9.91 -13.71
CA PRO A 22 9.26 9.06 -12.78
C PRO A 22 9.13 7.62 -13.30
N ASP A 23 9.30 6.68 -12.38
CA ASP A 23 9.14 5.25 -12.64
C ASP A 23 7.68 5.00 -13.06
N SER A 24 7.47 4.23 -14.13
CA SER A 24 6.14 3.71 -14.46
C SER A 24 5.85 2.49 -13.61
N LEU A 25 4.62 2.36 -13.12
CA LEU A 25 4.18 1.16 -12.40
C LEU A 25 3.34 0.31 -13.34
N HIS A 26 3.56 -1.00 -13.29
CA HIS A 26 2.82 -1.98 -14.08
C HIS A 26 2.19 -3.01 -13.15
N ASP A 27 0.92 -3.34 -13.41
CA ASP A 27 0.23 -4.42 -12.73
C ASP A 27 0.92 -5.76 -12.99
N THR A 28 0.82 -6.63 -12.01
CA THR A 28 1.32 -8.00 -12.10
C THR A 28 0.20 -9.00 -11.84
N ASP A 29 0.37 -10.22 -12.35
CA ASP A 29 -0.51 -11.34 -12.03
C ASP A 29 -0.35 -11.85 -10.58
N GLN A 30 0.54 -11.23 -9.80
CA GLN A 30 0.77 -11.61 -8.42
C GLN A 30 -0.35 -11.10 -7.52
N VAL A 31 -0.78 -11.94 -6.59
CA VAL A 31 -1.88 -11.62 -5.69
C VAL A 31 -1.38 -11.62 -4.25
N ILE A 32 -1.83 -10.64 -3.47
CA ILE A 32 -1.60 -10.62 -2.03
C ILE A 32 -2.48 -11.69 -1.39
N SER A 33 -1.88 -12.62 -0.64
CA SER A 33 -2.65 -13.70 -0.03
C SER A 33 -3.79 -13.15 0.86
N PRO A 34 -4.98 -13.78 0.88
CA PRO A 34 -6.13 -13.29 1.65
C PRO A 34 -5.83 -13.12 3.14
N GLY A 35 -5.06 -14.04 3.73
CA GLY A 35 -4.67 -13.95 5.14
C GLY A 35 -3.75 -12.76 5.43
N LEU A 36 -2.89 -12.38 4.48
CA LEU A 36 -2.05 -11.19 4.62
C LEU A 36 -2.89 -9.92 4.47
N LEU A 37 -3.84 -9.88 3.53
CA LEU A 37 -4.77 -8.75 3.37
C LEU A 37 -5.55 -8.47 4.65
N GLU A 38 -6.08 -9.50 5.30
CA GLU A 38 -6.80 -9.32 6.57
C GLU A 38 -5.90 -8.80 7.70
N ARG A 39 -4.64 -9.27 7.76
CA ARG A 39 -3.65 -8.79 8.75
C ARG A 39 -3.28 -7.33 8.51
N LEU A 40 -3.03 -6.95 7.26
CA LEU A 40 -2.74 -5.58 6.86
C LEU A 40 -3.93 -4.66 7.14
N HIS A 41 -5.15 -5.12 6.82
CA HIS A 41 -6.38 -4.40 7.15
C HIS A 41 -6.52 -4.13 8.64
N ARG A 42 -6.35 -5.16 9.47
CA ARG A 42 -6.44 -5.02 10.92
C ARG A 42 -5.37 -4.09 11.46
N TYR A 43 -4.13 -4.25 11.00
CA TYR A 43 -3.00 -3.42 11.41
C TYR A 43 -3.24 -1.95 11.04
N GLY A 44 -3.59 -1.67 9.79
CA GLY A 44 -3.89 -0.31 9.33
C GLY A 44 -5.03 0.33 10.10
N LEU A 45 -6.13 -0.42 10.31
CA LEU A 45 -7.26 0.07 11.09
C LEU A 45 -6.84 0.41 12.52
N THR A 46 -6.11 -0.47 13.19
CA THR A 46 -5.59 -0.22 14.54
C THR A 46 -4.73 1.05 14.57
N ARG A 47 -3.74 1.17 13.67
CA ARG A 47 -2.85 2.34 13.63
C ARG A 47 -3.60 3.66 13.41
N VAL A 48 -4.56 3.67 12.49
CA VAL A 48 -5.39 4.86 12.21
C VAL A 48 -6.30 5.20 13.40
N THR A 49 -6.86 4.20 14.08
CA THR A 49 -7.67 4.45 15.29
C THR A 49 -6.84 4.92 16.49
N GLU A 50 -5.62 4.41 16.65
CA GLU A 50 -4.70 4.80 17.74
C GLU A 50 -4.30 6.27 17.66
N ILE A 51 -4.18 6.83 16.45
CA ILE A 51 -3.89 8.24 16.25
C ILE A 51 -5.15 9.14 16.31
N GLY A 52 -6.33 8.55 16.53
CA GLY A 52 -7.58 9.27 16.77
C GLY A 52 -8.48 9.47 15.55
N PHE A 53 -8.25 8.77 14.45
CA PHE A 53 -9.11 8.85 13.26
C PHE A 53 -10.11 7.69 13.19
N THR A 54 -11.31 7.97 12.69
CA THR A 54 -12.35 6.97 12.44
C THR A 54 -12.56 6.85 10.93
N VAL A 55 -12.43 5.64 10.41
CA VAL A 55 -12.54 5.32 8.97
C VAL A 55 -13.74 4.44 8.63
N ASP A 56 -14.80 4.55 9.43
CA ASP A 56 -16.02 3.78 9.23
C ASP A 56 -16.66 4.12 7.88
N GLY A 57 -16.92 3.10 7.07
CA GLY A 57 -17.50 3.25 5.73
C GLY A 57 -16.51 3.63 4.62
N PHE A 58 -15.22 3.79 4.94
CA PHE A 58 -14.17 3.97 3.94
C PHE A 58 -13.88 2.63 3.27
N LYS A 59 -13.57 2.65 1.97
CA LYS A 59 -13.17 1.47 1.20
C LYS A 59 -11.68 1.18 1.46
N PRO A 60 -11.32 -0.01 1.96
CA PRO A 60 -9.92 -0.37 2.13
C PRO A 60 -9.28 -0.82 0.82
N SER A 61 -8.10 -0.30 0.53
CA SER A 61 -7.23 -0.67 -0.58
C SER A 61 -5.85 -1.02 -0.04
N VAL A 62 -5.27 -2.13 -0.48
CA VAL A 62 -3.94 -2.58 -0.09
C VAL A 62 -3.09 -2.72 -1.34
N TYR A 63 -1.89 -2.16 -1.34
CA TYR A 63 -1.00 -2.33 -2.48
C TYR A 63 0.47 -2.45 -2.07
N THR A 64 1.29 -2.88 -3.00
CA THR A 64 2.75 -2.84 -2.91
C THR A 64 3.33 -2.45 -4.26
N MET A 65 4.43 -1.70 -4.25
CA MET A 65 5.17 -1.30 -5.45
C MET A 65 6.45 -2.13 -5.66
N ASP A 66 6.68 -3.12 -4.79
CA ASP A 66 7.88 -3.96 -4.76
C ASP A 66 7.56 -5.38 -5.26
N GLY A 67 6.73 -5.49 -6.30
CA GLY A 67 6.30 -6.79 -6.85
C GLY A 67 7.44 -7.65 -7.40
N ASP A 68 8.61 -7.06 -7.66
CA ASP A 68 9.84 -7.69 -8.10
C ASP A 68 10.60 -8.36 -6.94
N LEU A 69 10.35 -7.95 -5.70
CA LEU A 69 10.93 -8.56 -4.51
C LEU A 69 10.14 -9.79 -4.03
N PRO A 70 10.77 -10.72 -3.29
CA PRO A 70 10.05 -11.76 -2.56
C PRO A 70 9.02 -11.15 -1.60
N ALA A 71 7.87 -11.80 -1.42
CA ALA A 71 6.77 -11.27 -0.59
C ALA A 71 7.16 -10.87 0.84
N SER A 72 8.22 -11.48 1.41
CA SER A 72 8.78 -11.17 2.73
C SER A 72 9.66 -9.92 2.78
N GLU A 73 10.07 -9.40 1.63
CA GLU A 73 10.97 -8.24 1.49
C GLU A 73 10.23 -7.00 0.97
N ARG A 74 8.94 -7.14 0.63
CA ARG A 74 8.10 -6.05 0.14
C ARG A 74 7.68 -5.11 1.25
N TYR A 75 7.50 -3.86 0.89
CA TYR A 75 6.75 -2.90 1.68
C TYR A 75 5.31 -2.84 1.18
N TYR A 76 4.37 -2.92 2.11
CA TYR A 76 2.93 -2.85 1.81
C TYR A 76 2.37 -1.52 2.28
N CYS A 77 1.33 -1.06 1.61
CA CYS A 77 0.60 0.12 1.98
C CYS A 77 -0.87 -0.25 2.11
N ILE A 78 -1.56 0.36 3.06
CA ILE A 78 -3.00 0.25 3.18
C ILE A 78 -3.62 1.64 3.26
N GLU A 79 -4.68 1.82 2.50
CA GLU A 79 -5.39 3.06 2.33
C GLU A 79 -6.87 2.84 2.59
N PHE A 80 -7.46 3.77 3.32
CA PHE A 80 -8.89 3.86 3.54
C PHE A 80 -9.38 5.06 2.73
N ILE A 81 -10.22 4.79 1.73
CA ILE A 81 -10.71 5.78 0.77
C ILE A 81 -12.15 6.13 1.11
N HIS A 82 -12.40 7.41 1.38
CA HIS A 82 -13.73 7.95 1.59
C HIS A 82 -14.50 8.03 0.27
N GLN A 83 -15.82 7.90 0.30
CA GLN A 83 -16.68 8.02 -0.89
C GLN A 83 -16.63 9.39 -1.58
N LYS A 84 -16.09 10.42 -0.90
CA LYS A 84 -15.86 11.75 -1.47
C LYS A 84 -14.43 11.96 -2.00
N GLY A 85 -13.63 10.90 -2.10
CA GLY A 85 -12.28 10.94 -2.68
C GLY A 85 -11.16 11.38 -1.74
N GLY A 86 -11.42 11.58 -0.45
CA GLY A 86 -10.34 11.77 0.54
C GLY A 86 -9.80 10.43 1.02
N MET A 87 -8.51 10.34 1.33
CA MET A 87 -7.91 9.11 1.86
C MET A 87 -7.06 9.33 3.10
N ILE A 88 -6.96 8.29 3.93
CA ILE A 88 -5.98 8.15 5.00
C ILE A 88 -5.38 6.75 4.92
N GLY A 89 -4.08 6.62 5.09
CA GLY A 89 -3.40 5.34 4.93
C GLY A 89 -2.19 5.18 5.82
N VAL A 90 -1.71 3.94 5.89
CA VAL A 90 -0.46 3.56 6.57
C VAL A 90 0.50 3.07 5.49
N GLN A 91 1.69 3.65 5.47
CA GLN A 91 2.65 3.48 4.38
C GLN A 91 3.86 2.66 4.85
N GLY A 92 4.46 1.91 3.94
CA GLY A 92 5.74 1.24 4.21
C GLY A 92 5.67 0.14 5.28
N ILE A 93 4.56 -0.60 5.33
CA ILE A 93 4.35 -1.69 6.28
C ILE A 93 5.27 -2.86 5.94
N MET A 94 6.13 -3.23 6.88
CA MET A 94 6.99 -4.41 6.81
C MET A 94 6.33 -5.63 7.44
N ILE A 95 6.58 -6.79 6.83
CA ILE A 95 6.12 -8.08 7.33
C ILE A 95 7.25 -8.80 8.06
N GLY A 96 7.09 -8.97 9.36
CA GLY A 96 8.08 -9.63 10.21
C GLY A 96 8.14 -11.16 10.03
N LYS A 97 9.14 -11.75 10.67
CA LYS A 97 9.32 -13.21 10.73
C LYS A 97 8.08 -13.85 11.38
N GLY A 98 7.27 -14.55 10.59
CA GLY A 98 5.97 -15.09 10.99
C GLY A 98 4.77 -14.56 10.18
N GLY A 99 4.99 -13.63 9.25
CA GLY A 99 3.96 -13.15 8.33
C GLY A 99 3.03 -12.09 8.95
N TRP A 100 3.47 -11.40 10.00
CA TRP A 100 2.70 -10.37 10.69
C TRP A 100 3.28 -8.98 10.42
N PRO A 101 2.44 -7.96 10.14
CA PRO A 101 2.87 -6.58 10.11
C PRO A 101 3.59 -6.19 11.42
N CYS A 102 4.77 -5.60 11.33
CA CYS A 102 5.59 -5.29 12.51
C CYS A 102 6.15 -3.87 12.59
N LEU A 103 6.27 -3.16 11.47
CA LEU A 103 6.74 -1.77 11.43
C LEU A 103 6.07 -1.06 10.25
N ASP A 104 5.89 0.26 10.37
CA ASP A 104 5.40 1.13 9.32
C ASP A 104 6.23 2.42 9.23
N HIS A 105 6.17 3.11 8.10
CA HIS A 105 6.83 4.42 7.89
C HIS A 105 5.96 5.60 8.31
N GLY A 106 4.78 5.35 8.89
CA GLY A 106 3.84 6.35 9.36
C GLY A 106 2.56 6.41 8.54
N ILE A 107 1.81 7.47 8.82
CA ILE A 107 0.46 7.70 8.31
C ILE A 107 0.47 8.81 7.27
N CYS A 108 -0.27 8.62 6.19
CA CYS A 108 -0.45 9.59 5.13
C CYS A 108 -1.92 9.99 4.98
N THR A 109 -2.14 11.18 4.44
CA THR A 109 -3.46 11.65 3.99
C THR A 109 -3.33 12.23 2.59
N GLY A 110 -4.40 12.18 1.81
CA GLY A 110 -4.37 12.65 0.43
C GLY A 110 -5.70 12.53 -0.29
N GLU A 111 -5.63 12.55 -1.61
CA GLU A 111 -6.74 12.24 -2.51
C GLU A 111 -6.69 10.76 -2.86
N GLY A 112 -7.76 10.02 -2.59
CA GLY A 112 -7.93 8.63 -2.98
C GLY A 112 -8.53 8.57 -4.36
N TYR A 113 -7.79 8.01 -5.30
CA TYR A 113 -8.27 7.74 -6.65
C TYR A 113 -8.84 6.31 -6.67
N GLU A 114 -10.09 6.18 -7.14
CA GLU A 114 -10.75 4.88 -7.38
C GLU A 114 -10.26 4.23 -8.68
#